data_AF-A0A4Q3MM15-F1
#
_entry.id   AF-A0A4Q3MM15-F1
#
_cell.length_a   1.000
_cell.length_b   1.000
_cell.length_c   1.000
_cell.angle_alpha   90.00
_cell.angle_beta   90.00
_cell.angle_gamma   90.00
#
_symmetry.space_group_name_H-M   'P 1'
#
loop_
_entity.id
_entity.type
_entity.pdbx_description
1 polymer ?
#
loop_
_entity_poly.entity_id
_entity_poly.type
_entity_poly.pdbx_seq_one_letter_code
_entity_poly.pdbx_strand_id
1 'polypeptide(L)'
;MPKTKDPEVAEFEAALLRSVDQALTGKHGAVHTPADIKARRPGRPVGTTKADAKVRTTLRLDPEVIDAFKAQGAGWQTKINDLLRADVRAGRHIAKA
;
A
#
# COMPACT_ATOMS: atom_id res chain seq x y z
N MET A 1 7.25 -30.39 53.38
CA MET A 1 6.76 -29.28 52.54
C MET A 1 6.36 -29.87 51.20
N PRO A 2 5.07 -29.86 50.80
CA PRO A 2 4.70 -30.37 49.49
C PRO A 2 5.35 -29.46 48.43
N LYS A 3 6.28 -30.02 47.65
CA LYS A 3 6.94 -29.35 46.50
C LYS A 3 6.11 -29.52 45.22
N THR A 4 4.80 -29.73 45.35
CA THR A 4 3.93 -29.83 44.19
C THR A 4 3.70 -28.40 43.70
N LYS A 5 4.38 -28.05 42.61
CA LYS A 5 4.14 -26.76 41.95
C LYS A 5 2.68 -26.70 41.54
N ASP A 6 2.06 -25.56 41.78
CA ASP A 6 0.72 -25.25 41.29
C ASP A 6 0.67 -25.55 39.78
N PRO A 7 -0.39 -26.21 39.26
CA PRO A 7 -0.50 -26.53 37.83
C PRO A 7 -0.23 -25.34 36.90
N GLU A 8 -0.62 -24.13 37.29
CA GLU A 8 -0.36 -22.91 36.51
C GLU A 8 1.14 -22.60 36.41
N VAL A 9 1.88 -22.81 37.51
CA VAL A 9 3.34 -22.60 37.57
C VAL A 9 4.07 -23.68 36.77
N ALA A 10 3.55 -24.90 36.74
CA ALA A 10 4.12 -26.00 35.96
C ALA A 10 3.96 -25.75 34.44
N GLU A 11 2.79 -25.27 34.01
CA GLU A 11 2.57 -24.89 32.61
C GLU A 11 3.45 -23.72 32.18
N PHE A 12 3.61 -22.72 33.06
CA PHE A 12 4.49 -21.60 32.83
C PHE A 12 5.96 -22.02 32.68
N GLU A 13 6.46 -22.89 33.56
CA GLU A 13 7.83 -23.41 33.48
C GLU A 13 8.06 -24.21 32.20
N ALA A 14 7.09 -25.03 31.80
CA ALA A 14 7.14 -25.76 30.55
C ALA A 14 7.15 -24.82 29.33
N ALA A 15 6.38 -23.73 29.37
CA ALA A 15 6.39 -22.71 28.32
C ALA A 15 7.71 -21.95 28.24
N LEU A 16 8.30 -21.61 29.39
CA LEU A 16 9.59 -20.92 29.47
C LEU A 16 10.72 -21.78 28.89
N LEU A 17 10.78 -23.07 29.28
CA LEU A 17 11.80 -23.99 28.76
C LEU A 17 11.70 -24.19 27.24
N ARG A 18 10.47 -24.25 26.70
CA ARG A 18 10.27 -24.28 25.24
C ARG A 18 10.78 -23.02 24.54
N SER A 19 10.54 -21.85 25.11
CA SER A 19 11.02 -20.57 24.56
C SER A 19 12.55 -20.50 24.54
N VAL A 20 13.20 -20.95 25.62
CA VAL A 20 14.67 -20.98 25.72
C VAL A 20 15.28 -21.95 24.71
N ASP A 21 14.72 -23.15 24.56
CA ASP A 21 15.17 -24.12 23.56
C ASP A 21 15.01 -23.58 22.13
N GLN A 22 13.87 -22.93 21.83
CA GLN A 22 13.63 -22.27 20.54
C GLN A 22 14.66 -21.15 20.27
N ALA A 23 15.01 -20.36 21.29
CA ALA A 23 16.02 -19.32 21.18
C ALA A 23 17.43 -19.87 20.95
N LEU A 24 17.81 -20.93 21.67
CA LEU A 24 19.12 -21.59 21.53
C LEU A 24 19.26 -22.33 20.19
N THR A 25 18.17 -22.88 19.66
CA THR A 25 18.16 -23.62 18.39
C THR A 25 17.89 -22.74 17.17
N GLY A 26 17.70 -21.42 17.35
CA GLY A 26 17.44 -20.47 16.28
C GLY A 26 16.08 -20.64 15.59
N LYS A 27 15.14 -21.32 16.24
CA LYS A 27 13.76 -21.52 15.78
C LYS A 27 12.87 -20.43 16.36
N HIS A 28 12.99 -19.22 15.81
CA HIS A 28 12.12 -18.11 16.13
C HIS A 28 10.69 -18.42 15.64
N GLY A 29 9.67 -18.02 16.41
CA GLY A 29 8.27 -18.04 15.96
C GLY A 29 8.12 -17.29 14.63
N ALA A 30 7.05 -17.58 13.88
CA ALA A 30 6.81 -16.98 12.59
C ALA A 30 7.01 -15.47 12.67
N VAL A 31 8.05 -15.02 11.96
CA VAL A 31 8.67 -13.70 11.88
C VAL A 31 9.77 -13.35 12.91
N HIS A 32 11.03 -13.38 12.46
CA HIS A 32 11.90 -12.21 12.21
C HIS A 32 13.39 -12.59 12.29
N THR A 33 13.96 -13.22 11.26
CA THR A 33 15.39 -12.97 11.01
C THR A 33 15.52 -11.59 10.35
N PRO A 34 16.61 -10.83 10.60
CA PRO A 34 16.90 -9.60 9.86
C PRO A 34 16.92 -9.82 8.33
N ALA A 35 17.28 -11.03 7.88
CA ALA A 35 17.21 -11.44 6.49
C ALA A 35 15.77 -11.52 5.97
N ASP A 36 14.84 -12.08 6.75
CA ASP A 36 13.41 -12.16 6.40
C ASP A 36 12.77 -10.78 6.32
N ILE A 37 13.15 -9.86 7.21
CA ILE A 37 12.69 -8.47 7.18
C ILE A 37 13.18 -7.76 5.90
N LYS A 38 14.44 -7.98 5.52
CA LYS A 38 15.02 -7.44 4.29
C LYS A 38 14.38 -8.04 3.04
N ALA A 39 14.04 -9.32 3.06
CA ALA A 39 13.30 -9.98 1.97
C ALA A 39 11.87 -9.45 1.83
N ARG A 40 11.25 -9.02 2.94
CA ARG A 40 9.88 -8.47 3.02
C ARG A 40 9.77 -6.97 2.72
N ARG A 41 10.78 -6.33 2.09
CA ARG A 41 10.73 -4.90 1.72
C ARG A 41 9.32 -4.51 1.24
N PRO A 42 8.60 -3.62 1.94
CA PRO A 42 7.24 -3.24 1.59
C PRO A 42 7.31 -2.16 0.51
N GLY A 43 7.81 -2.54 -0.67
CA GLY A 43 7.66 -1.75 -1.87
C GLY A 43 6.55 -2.37 -2.71
N ARG A 44 5.68 -1.54 -3.27
CA ARG A 44 4.80 -1.89 -4.39
C ARG A 44 5.56 -2.80 -5.39
N PRO A 45 4.96 -3.90 -5.91
CA PRO A 45 5.66 -4.84 -6.77
C PRO A 45 6.39 -4.11 -7.89
N VAL A 46 7.69 -4.42 -8.03
CA VAL A 46 8.57 -3.86 -9.06
C VAL A 46 7.96 -4.23 -10.41
N GLY A 47 7.54 -3.22 -11.20
CA GLY A 47 6.87 -3.42 -12.49
C GLY A 47 5.40 -2.99 -12.56
N THR A 48 4.80 -2.49 -11.47
CA THR A 48 3.40 -1.99 -11.49
C THR A 48 3.27 -0.52 -11.91
N THR A 49 4.35 0.11 -12.36
CA THR A 49 4.27 1.40 -13.04
C THR A 49 3.73 1.12 -14.44
N LYS A 50 2.41 1.27 -14.62
CA LYS A 50 1.79 1.16 -15.94
C LYS A 50 2.56 2.07 -16.90
N ALA A 51 2.89 1.57 -18.10
CA ALA A 51 3.51 2.39 -19.14
C ALA A 51 2.67 3.66 -19.42
N ASP A 52 1.35 3.55 -19.30
CA ASP A 52 0.37 4.64 -19.42
C ASP A 52 -0.03 5.24 -18.06
N ALA A 53 0.91 5.44 -17.14
CA ALA A 53 0.61 6.08 -15.87
C ALA A 53 0.17 7.53 -16.08
N LYS A 54 -0.95 7.94 -15.43
CA LYS A 54 -1.37 9.34 -15.38
C LYS A 54 -0.26 10.17 -14.73
N VAL A 55 0.21 11.20 -15.41
CA VAL A 55 1.20 12.13 -14.86
C VAL A 55 0.48 13.16 -13.98
N ARG A 56 0.94 13.31 -12.73
CA ARG A 56 0.44 14.37 -11.85
C ARG A 56 1.05 15.69 -12.29
N THR A 57 0.23 16.54 -12.90
CA THR A 57 0.61 17.89 -13.33
C THR A 57 -0.19 18.95 -12.58
N THR A 58 0.44 20.07 -12.25
CA THR A 58 -0.26 21.25 -11.69
C THR A 58 -0.75 22.10 -12.86
N LEU A 59 -2.07 22.19 -13.05
CA LEU A 59 -2.73 23.02 -14.06
C LEU A 59 -3.76 23.93 -13.38
N ARG A 60 -3.82 25.19 -13.82
CA ARG A 60 -4.88 26.13 -13.44
C ARG A 60 -5.97 26.10 -14.50
N LEU A 61 -7.21 25.99 -14.06
CA LEU A 61 -8.42 26.02 -14.89
C LEU A 61 -9.33 27.11 -14.34
N ASP A 62 -10.17 27.67 -15.20
CA ASP A 62 -11.13 28.67 -14.79
C ASP A 62 -12.14 28.10 -13.78
N PRO A 63 -12.59 28.91 -12.81
CA PRO A 63 -13.49 28.46 -11.76
C PRO A 63 -14.82 27.94 -12.31
N GLU A 64 -15.36 28.57 -13.35
CA GLU A 64 -16.60 28.14 -14.02
C GLU A 64 -16.50 26.72 -14.59
N VAL A 65 -15.34 26.35 -15.14
CA VAL A 65 -15.10 25.02 -15.69
C VAL A 65 -15.07 24.01 -14.54
N ILE A 66 -14.34 24.32 -13.47
CA ILE A 66 -14.26 23.44 -12.30
C ILE A 66 -15.64 23.21 -11.68
N ASP A 67 -16.43 24.26 -11.53
CA ASP A 67 -17.76 24.18 -10.93
C ASP A 67 -18.74 23.39 -11.80
N ALA A 68 -18.72 23.61 -13.12
CA ALA A 68 -19.52 22.84 -14.07
C ALA A 68 -19.20 21.33 -14.00
N PHE A 69 -17.93 20.95 -13.90
CA PHE A 69 -17.54 19.55 -13.80
C PHE A 69 -17.84 18.96 -12.42
N LYS A 70 -17.61 19.69 -11.33
CA LYS A 70 -17.94 19.24 -9.97
C LYS A 70 -19.45 19.01 -9.79
N ALA A 71 -20.29 19.82 -10.42
CA ALA A 71 -21.75 19.63 -10.41
C ALA A 71 -22.18 18.27 -11.00
N GLN A 72 -21.37 17.66 -11.85
CA GLN A 72 -21.63 16.33 -12.43
C GLN A 72 -21.35 15.17 -11.45
N GLY A 73 -20.96 15.47 -10.21
CA GLY A 73 -20.78 14.52 -9.13
C GLY A 73 -19.41 13.80 -9.12
N ALA A 74 -19.39 12.61 -8.52
CA ALA A 74 -18.17 11.83 -8.38
C ALA A 74 -17.51 11.53 -9.73
N GLY A 75 -16.18 11.53 -9.76
CA GLY A 75 -15.40 11.24 -10.97
C GLY A 75 -15.28 12.41 -11.96
N TRP A 76 -15.65 13.63 -11.59
CA TRP A 76 -15.51 14.82 -12.44
C TRP A 76 -14.10 15.03 -13.02
N GLN A 77 -13.05 14.66 -12.28
CA GLN A 77 -11.65 14.69 -12.76
C GLN A 77 -11.38 13.69 -13.89
N THR A 78 -12.06 12.54 -13.88
CA THR A 78 -11.97 11.57 -14.99
C THR A 78 -12.73 12.10 -16.20
N LYS A 79 -13.91 12.69 -15.99
CA LYS A 79 -14.72 13.28 -17.08
C LYS A 79 -13.99 14.40 -17.80
N ILE A 80 -13.33 15.32 -17.09
CA ILE A 80 -12.53 16.38 -17.72
C ILE A 80 -11.32 15.81 -18.47
N ASN A 81 -10.65 14.79 -17.92
CA ASN A 81 -9.56 14.11 -18.63
C ASN A 81 -10.03 13.42 -19.92
N ASP A 82 -11.20 12.80 -19.90
CA ASP A 82 -11.75 12.11 -21.07
C ASP A 82 -12.18 13.11 -22.15
N LEU A 83 -12.72 14.26 -21.76
CA LEU A 83 -12.99 15.37 -22.69
C LEU A 83 -11.70 15.85 -23.37
N LEU A 84 -10.65 16.14 -22.58
CA LEU A 84 -9.35 16.57 -23.12
C LEU A 84 -8.75 15.50 -24.05
N ARG A 85 -8.83 14.22 -23.67
CA ARG A 85 -8.35 13.12 -24.52
C ARG A 85 -9.14 13.02 -25.83
N ALA A 86 -10.45 13.21 -25.80
CA ALA A 86 -11.28 13.20 -27.01
C ALA A 86 -10.92 14.38 -27.93
N ASP A 87 -10.65 15.55 -27.36
CA ASP A 87 -10.24 16.74 -28.10
C ASP A 87 -8.86 16.59 -28.76
N VAL A 88 -7.93 15.98 -28.03
CA VAL A 88 -6.60 15.62 -28.54
C VAL A 88 -6.72 14.63 -29.71
N ARG A 89 -7.50 13.56 -29.55
CA ARG A 89 -7.73 12.55 -30.61
C ARG A 89 -8.42 13.13 -31.84
N ALA A 90 -9.33 14.08 -31.64
CA ALA A 90 -10.02 14.75 -32.72
C ALA A 90 -9.18 15.85 -33.40
N GLY A 91 -7.98 16.15 -32.88
CA GLY A 91 -7.11 17.19 -33.45
C GLY A 91 -7.56 18.62 -33.20
N ARG A 92 -8.58 18.86 -32.37
CA ARG A 92 -9.15 20.20 -32.12
C ARG A 92 -8.30 21.06 -31.17
N HIS A 93 -7.41 20.42 -30.41
CA HIS A 93 -6.41 21.08 -29.56
C HIS A 93 -5.34 21.87 -30.32
N ILE A 94 -5.17 21.61 -31.63
CA ILE A 94 -4.20 22.32 -32.46
C ILE A 94 -4.95 23.49 -33.11
N ALA A 95 -4.72 24.70 -32.59
CA ALA A 95 -5.14 25.89 -33.32
C ALA A 95 -4.39 25.95 -34.65
N LYS A 96 -5.10 25.86 -35.78
CA LYS A 96 -4.55 26.30 -37.06
C LYS A 96 -4.29 27.80 -36.95
N ALA A 97 -3.03 28.18 -37.07
CA ALA A 97 -2.64 29.57 -37.35
C ALA A 97 -3.16 29.99 -38.74
#